data_AF-A0A3D5CKJ7-F1
#
_entry.id   AF-A0A3D5CKJ7-F1
#
_cell.length_a   1.000
_cell.length_b   1.000
_cell.length_c   1.000
_cell.angle_alpha   90.00
_cell.angle_beta   90.00
_cell.angle_gamma   90.00
#
_symmetry.space_group_name_H-M   'P 1'
#
loop_
_entity.id
_entity.type
_entity.pdbx_description
1 polymer ?
#
loop_
_entity_poly.entity_id
_entity_poly.type
_entity_poly.pdbx_seq_one_letter_code
_entity_poly.pdbx_strand_id
1 'polypeptide(L)'
;GEEIKSSHLTTLNDAVQNRLQAIENKMKEARDAKLADVLMSIETTKAEAEDEIVRQETELEDLIENQQQRIAEDREKLSNLKQMMFLSEAQYRDLKQKWGQVFRAGMGAEALYEILCDMNLDELLEELWIEIRTTKSQQRKKKATKRLKVVDAMRNSNNRPEWMILTELPVIPPDLRPMVQLDGGRFATSDLNDLYRRVINRNNRLKRLLDLHAPDVIIRNEKRMLQEAVDSLIDNAQRGKALSRRGRRELKSLSDMLKGKKGRFRRNLLGKRVDYSGR
;
A
#
# COMPACT_ATOMS: atom_id res chain seq x y z
N GLY A 1 -75.87 -22.23 -89.77
CA GLY A 1 -74.94 -21.51 -88.88
C GLY A 1 -75.36 -20.07 -88.88
N GLU A 2 -75.60 -19.48 -87.71
CA GLU A 2 -75.97 -18.07 -87.63
C GLU A 2 -74.78 -17.20 -88.05
N GLU A 3 -75.01 -16.25 -88.97
CA GLU A 3 -73.98 -15.31 -89.42
C GLU A 3 -73.55 -14.40 -88.28
N ILE A 4 -72.25 -14.41 -87.99
CA ILE A 4 -71.61 -13.55 -87.00
C ILE A 4 -71.71 -12.09 -87.49
N LYS A 5 -72.70 -11.35 -87.00
CA LYS A 5 -72.81 -9.90 -87.23
C LYS A 5 -71.82 -9.15 -86.33
N SER A 6 -71.32 -8.00 -86.79
CA SER A 6 -70.33 -7.18 -86.05
C SER A 6 -70.77 -6.81 -84.62
N SER A 7 -72.09 -6.80 -84.37
CA SER A 7 -72.74 -6.58 -83.08
C SER A 7 -72.49 -7.69 -82.04
N HIS A 8 -72.23 -8.93 -82.47
CA HIS A 8 -71.86 -10.04 -81.58
C HIS A 8 -70.37 -9.99 -81.21
N LEU A 9 -69.53 -9.44 -82.08
CA LEU A 9 -68.11 -9.18 -81.83
C LEU A 9 -67.91 -8.03 -80.84
N THR A 10 -68.74 -6.98 -80.92
CA THR A 10 -68.72 -5.88 -79.94
C THR A 10 -69.22 -6.31 -78.56
N THR A 11 -70.29 -7.11 -78.47
CA THR A 11 -70.77 -7.64 -77.17
C THR A 11 -69.79 -8.64 -76.55
N LEU A 12 -69.11 -9.45 -77.36
CA LEU A 12 -68.02 -10.31 -76.88
C LEU A 12 -66.82 -9.46 -76.41
N ASN A 13 -66.43 -8.43 -77.16
CA ASN A 13 -65.35 -7.52 -76.76
C ASN A 13 -65.69 -6.75 -75.48
N ASP A 14 -66.93 -6.28 -75.30
CA ASP A 14 -67.38 -5.62 -74.08
C ASP A 14 -67.39 -6.59 -72.90
N ALA A 15 -67.82 -7.83 -73.10
CA ALA A 15 -67.78 -8.87 -72.07
C ALA A 15 -66.34 -9.25 -71.69
N VAL A 16 -65.43 -9.31 -72.67
CA VAL A 16 -64.00 -9.57 -72.48
C VAL A 16 -63.32 -8.38 -71.80
N GLN A 17 -63.61 -7.13 -72.19
CA GLN A 17 -63.11 -5.93 -71.55
C GLN A 17 -63.58 -5.81 -70.10
N ASN A 18 -64.87 -6.03 -69.83
CA ASN A 18 -65.39 -6.02 -68.46
C ASN A 18 -64.74 -7.09 -67.58
N ARG A 19 -64.46 -8.27 -68.15
CA ARG A 19 -63.81 -9.38 -67.41
C ARG A 19 -62.32 -9.13 -67.21
N LEU A 20 -61.65 -8.52 -68.20
CA LEU A 20 -60.27 -8.02 -68.07
C LEU A 20 -60.20 -6.92 -67.00
N GLN A 21 -61.09 -5.94 -67.01
CA GLN A 21 -61.16 -4.89 -65.98
C GLN A 21 -61.43 -5.46 -64.58
N ALA A 22 -62.30 -6.46 -64.46
CA ALA A 22 -62.54 -7.14 -63.19
C ALA A 22 -61.30 -7.91 -62.69
N ILE A 23 -60.55 -8.54 -63.58
CA ILE A 23 -59.27 -9.21 -63.25
C ILE A 23 -58.20 -8.19 -62.89
N GLU A 24 -58.10 -7.09 -63.64
CA GLU A 24 -57.14 -6.01 -63.40
C GLU A 24 -57.38 -5.33 -62.06
N ASN A 25 -58.66 -5.08 -61.71
CA ASN A 25 -59.04 -4.52 -60.41
C ASN A 25 -58.74 -5.51 -59.27
N LYS A 26 -59.06 -6.80 -59.42
CA LYS A 26 -58.68 -7.82 -58.42
C LYS A 26 -57.17 -7.94 -58.25
N MET A 27 -56.41 -7.86 -59.34
CA MET A 27 -54.94 -7.90 -59.30
C MET A 27 -54.35 -6.64 -58.68
N LYS A 28 -54.95 -5.46 -58.94
CA LYS A 28 -54.60 -4.20 -58.25
C LYS A 28 -54.90 -4.29 -56.75
N GLU A 29 -56.11 -4.70 -56.36
CA GLU A 29 -56.49 -4.86 -54.95
C GLU A 29 -55.58 -5.86 -54.22
N ALA A 30 -55.25 -7.00 -54.84
CA ALA A 30 -54.34 -7.98 -54.27
C ALA A 30 -52.88 -7.46 -54.19
N ARG A 31 -52.45 -6.65 -55.16
CA ARG A 31 -51.13 -6.00 -55.16
C ARG A 31 -51.06 -4.93 -54.08
N ASP A 32 -52.07 -4.08 -53.97
CA ASP A 32 -52.16 -2.99 -52.99
C ASP A 32 -52.25 -3.55 -51.57
N ALA A 33 -53.00 -4.64 -51.36
CA ALA A 33 -53.03 -5.36 -50.08
C ALA A 33 -51.66 -5.94 -49.69
N LYS A 34 -50.94 -6.59 -50.63
CA LYS A 34 -49.56 -7.06 -50.39
C LYS A 34 -48.59 -5.91 -50.15
N LEU A 35 -48.74 -4.80 -50.87
CA LEU A 35 -47.89 -3.62 -50.71
C LEU A 35 -48.09 -3.00 -49.32
N ALA A 36 -49.33 -2.91 -48.85
CA ALA A 36 -49.66 -2.44 -47.51
C ALA A 36 -49.09 -3.35 -46.41
N ASP A 37 -49.16 -4.67 -46.59
CA ASP A 37 -48.63 -5.66 -45.64
C ASP A 37 -47.09 -5.60 -45.54
N VAL A 38 -46.41 -5.44 -46.68
CA VAL A 38 -44.95 -5.24 -46.74
C VAL A 38 -44.55 -3.89 -46.13
N LEU A 39 -45.29 -2.82 -46.39
CA LEU A 39 -45.04 -1.50 -45.79
C LEU A 39 -45.18 -1.56 -44.26
N MET A 40 -46.24 -2.20 -43.76
CA MET A 40 -46.45 -2.40 -42.32
C MET A 40 -45.35 -3.27 -41.70
N SER A 41 -44.88 -4.29 -42.40
CA SER A 41 -43.74 -5.12 -41.97
C SER A 41 -42.44 -4.33 -41.89
N ILE A 42 -42.19 -3.42 -42.84
CA ILE A 42 -41.01 -2.53 -42.84
C ILE A 42 -41.10 -1.51 -41.71
N GLU A 43 -42.26 -0.93 -41.47
CA GLU A 43 -42.48 0.03 -40.38
C GLU A 43 -42.27 -0.61 -39.00
N THR A 44 -42.77 -1.83 -38.82
CA THR A 44 -42.54 -2.59 -37.58
C THR A 44 -41.07 -2.96 -37.38
N THR A 45 -40.38 -3.46 -38.42
CA THR A 45 -38.92 -3.74 -38.29
C THR A 45 -38.10 -2.48 -38.06
N LYS A 46 -38.49 -1.33 -38.65
CA LYS A 46 -37.82 -0.06 -38.39
C LYS A 46 -38.02 0.39 -36.95
N ALA A 47 -39.25 0.34 -36.44
CA ALA A 47 -39.55 0.70 -35.06
C ALA A 47 -38.79 -0.20 -34.06
N GLU A 48 -38.74 -1.51 -34.31
CA GLU A 48 -37.96 -2.46 -33.49
C GLU A 48 -36.46 -2.15 -33.55
N ALA A 49 -35.91 -1.82 -34.72
CA ALA A 49 -34.51 -1.45 -34.87
C ALA A 49 -34.19 -0.10 -34.18
N GLU A 50 -35.08 0.88 -34.26
CA GLU A 50 -34.95 2.17 -33.56
C GLU A 50 -34.98 1.98 -32.04
N ASP A 51 -35.91 1.18 -31.52
CA ASP A 51 -35.98 0.83 -30.10
C ASP A 51 -34.72 0.11 -29.62
N GLU A 52 -34.17 -0.80 -30.43
CA GLU A 52 -32.94 -1.53 -30.10
C GLU A 52 -31.70 -0.63 -30.14
N ILE A 53 -31.63 0.31 -31.09
CA ILE A 53 -30.55 1.32 -31.14
C ILE A 53 -30.59 2.17 -29.87
N VAL A 54 -31.77 2.68 -29.49
CA VAL A 54 -31.91 3.50 -28.28
C VAL A 54 -31.49 2.71 -27.03
N ARG A 55 -31.87 1.43 -26.93
CA ARG A 55 -31.40 0.57 -25.83
C ARG A 55 -29.89 0.44 -25.80
N GLN A 56 -29.26 0.14 -26.94
CA GLN A 56 -27.80 0.03 -27.03
C GLN A 56 -27.09 1.34 -26.70
N GLU A 57 -27.63 2.49 -27.13
CA GLU A 57 -27.09 3.80 -26.79
C GLU A 57 -27.17 4.04 -25.28
N THR A 58 -28.30 3.76 -24.63
CA THR A 58 -28.43 3.91 -23.18
C THR A 58 -27.49 2.98 -22.40
N GLU A 59 -27.34 1.71 -22.83
CA GLU A 59 -26.39 0.78 -22.20
C GLU A 59 -24.93 1.26 -22.37
N LEU A 60 -24.58 1.80 -23.55
CA LEU A 60 -23.26 2.35 -23.81
C LEU A 60 -23.00 3.60 -22.96
N GLU A 61 -23.97 4.49 -22.82
CA GLU A 61 -23.88 5.67 -21.96
C GLU A 61 -23.66 5.28 -20.50
N ASP A 62 -24.43 4.32 -19.98
CA ASP A 62 -24.27 3.79 -18.62
C ASP A 62 -22.88 3.18 -18.42
N LEU A 63 -22.38 2.42 -19.40
CA LEU A 63 -21.04 1.83 -19.35
C LEU A 63 -19.94 2.90 -19.35
N ILE A 64 -20.08 3.93 -20.18
CA ILE A 64 -19.13 5.05 -20.25
C ILE A 64 -19.13 5.81 -18.92
N GLU A 65 -20.30 6.12 -18.37
CA GLU A 65 -20.40 6.86 -17.11
C GLU A 65 -19.76 6.06 -15.96
N ASN A 66 -20.06 4.77 -15.85
CA ASN A 66 -19.45 3.89 -14.85
C ASN A 66 -17.93 3.80 -14.99
N GLN A 67 -17.41 3.75 -16.22
CA GLN A 67 -15.97 3.77 -16.47
C GLN A 67 -15.34 5.12 -16.09
N GLN A 68 -15.98 6.24 -16.43
CA GLN A 68 -15.50 7.57 -16.07
C GLN A 68 -15.47 7.77 -14.55
N GLN A 69 -16.50 7.35 -13.84
CA GLN A 69 -16.54 7.39 -12.38
C GLN A 69 -15.38 6.57 -11.76
N ARG A 70 -15.15 5.35 -12.26
CA ARG A 70 -14.02 4.51 -11.80
C ARG A 70 -12.67 5.17 -12.03
N ILE A 71 -12.46 5.78 -13.21
CA ILE A 71 -11.21 6.49 -13.52
C ILE A 71 -11.05 7.72 -12.61
N ALA A 72 -12.12 8.46 -12.35
CA ALA A 72 -12.09 9.62 -11.45
C ALA A 72 -11.70 9.21 -10.02
N GLU A 73 -12.33 8.16 -9.47
CA GLU A 73 -11.97 7.62 -8.16
C GLU A 73 -10.51 7.15 -8.10
N ASP A 74 -10.06 6.42 -9.12
CA ASP A 74 -8.70 5.89 -9.19
C ASP A 74 -7.67 7.03 -9.29
N ARG A 75 -7.98 8.10 -10.03
CA ARG A 75 -7.16 9.32 -10.09
C ARG A 75 -7.11 10.04 -8.75
N GLU A 76 -8.24 10.12 -8.04
CA GLU A 76 -8.28 10.74 -6.72
C GLU A 76 -7.44 9.94 -5.71
N LYS A 77 -7.54 8.60 -5.74
CA LYS A 77 -6.71 7.71 -4.91
C LYS A 77 -5.22 7.94 -5.15
N LEU A 78 -4.80 8.06 -6.41
CA LEU A 78 -3.42 8.38 -6.78
C LEU A 78 -2.98 9.76 -6.30
N SER A 79 -3.82 10.78 -6.48
CA SER A 79 -3.52 12.15 -6.05
C SER A 79 -3.43 12.29 -4.52
N ASN A 80 -4.11 11.41 -3.78
CA ASN A 80 -4.08 11.38 -2.33
C ASN A 80 -2.82 10.70 -1.77
N LEU A 81 -2.04 9.98 -2.57
CA LEU A 81 -0.79 9.38 -2.13
C LEU A 81 0.22 10.47 -1.78
N LYS A 82 0.66 10.46 -0.53
CA LYS A 82 1.65 11.40 0.01
C LYS A 82 2.76 10.65 0.72
N GLN A 83 3.94 11.27 0.79
CA GLN A 83 5.05 10.73 1.58
C GLN A 83 4.63 10.60 3.05
N MET A 84 5.11 9.54 3.71
CA MET A 84 4.76 9.19 5.10
C MET A 84 3.29 8.82 5.33
N MET A 85 2.50 8.57 4.27
CA MET A 85 1.16 8.00 4.40
C MET A 85 1.23 6.52 4.76
N PHE A 86 0.44 6.10 5.74
CA PHE A 86 0.31 4.68 6.10
C PHE A 86 -0.72 4.00 5.19
N LEU A 87 -0.35 2.84 4.65
CA LEU A 87 -1.21 2.01 3.83
C LEU A 87 -1.47 0.68 4.55
N SER A 88 -2.71 0.20 4.54
CA SER A 88 -3.00 -1.16 4.98
C SER A 88 -2.44 -2.19 3.99
N GLU A 89 -2.29 -3.44 4.41
CA GLU A 89 -1.74 -4.48 3.52
C GLU A 89 -2.64 -4.73 2.30
N ALA A 90 -3.97 -4.69 2.47
CA ALA A 90 -4.92 -4.82 1.37
C ALA A 90 -4.78 -3.63 0.40
N GLN A 91 -4.81 -2.40 0.91
CA GLN A 91 -4.64 -1.19 0.11
C GLN A 91 -3.32 -1.18 -0.66
N TYR A 92 -2.21 -1.55 0.00
CA TYR A 92 -0.91 -1.62 -0.66
C TYR A 92 -0.89 -2.65 -1.78
N ARG A 93 -1.50 -3.84 -1.60
CA ARG A 93 -1.57 -4.86 -2.65
C ARG A 93 -2.37 -4.38 -3.86
N ASP A 94 -3.53 -3.78 -3.63
CA ASP A 94 -4.39 -3.25 -4.69
C ASP A 94 -3.67 -2.14 -5.47
N LEU A 95 -3.08 -1.18 -4.75
CA LEU A 95 -2.31 -0.08 -5.34
C LEU A 95 -1.08 -0.59 -6.09
N LYS A 96 -0.37 -1.58 -5.56
CA LYS A 96 0.80 -2.17 -6.21
C LYS A 96 0.43 -2.92 -7.49
N GLN A 97 -0.71 -3.61 -7.50
CA GLN A 97 -1.20 -4.31 -8.69
C GLN A 97 -1.59 -3.33 -9.80
N LYS A 98 -2.24 -2.21 -9.46
CA LYS A 98 -2.65 -1.19 -10.42
C LYS A 98 -1.53 -0.24 -10.85
N TRP A 99 -0.73 0.25 -9.90
CA TRP A 99 0.21 1.38 -10.05
C TRP A 99 1.57 1.16 -9.38
N GLY A 100 2.08 -0.07 -9.38
CA GLY A 100 3.34 -0.40 -8.70
C GLY A 100 4.60 0.35 -9.19
N GLN A 101 4.54 0.98 -10.37
CA GLN A 101 5.64 1.79 -10.92
C GLN A 101 5.56 3.28 -10.53
N VAL A 102 4.40 3.75 -10.06
CA VAL A 102 4.14 5.18 -9.80
C VAL A 102 4.61 5.60 -8.40
N PHE A 103 4.56 4.69 -7.43
CA PHE A 103 4.95 4.97 -6.06
C PHE A 103 5.88 3.89 -5.51
N ARG A 104 6.73 4.29 -4.56
CA ARG A 104 7.53 3.37 -3.75
C ARG A 104 6.94 3.36 -2.34
N ALA A 105 6.67 2.16 -1.82
CA ALA A 105 6.36 1.99 -0.42
C ALA A 105 7.21 0.86 0.16
N GLY A 106 7.85 1.15 1.28
CA GLY A 106 8.62 0.20 2.08
C GLY A 106 7.96 -0.02 3.44
N MET A 107 8.58 -0.87 4.27
CA MET A 107 8.14 -1.09 5.63
C MET A 107 9.31 -1.25 6.60
N GLY A 108 9.05 -1.00 7.89
CA GLY A 108 10.03 -1.16 8.95
C GLY A 108 11.11 -0.08 8.94
N ALA A 109 12.27 -0.40 9.55
CA ALA A 109 13.38 0.53 9.72
C ALA A 109 14.02 0.97 8.40
N GLU A 110 13.97 0.12 7.37
CA GLU A 110 14.52 0.40 6.04
C GLU A 110 13.78 1.56 5.34
N ALA A 111 12.45 1.56 5.40
CA ALA A 111 11.66 2.66 4.87
C ALA A 111 11.90 3.97 5.62
N LEU A 112 12.08 3.91 6.94
CA LEU A 112 12.44 5.09 7.73
C LEU A 112 13.85 5.60 7.39
N TYR A 113 14.80 4.69 7.15
CA TYR A 113 16.15 5.06 6.73
C TYR A 113 16.14 5.83 5.41
N GLU A 114 15.44 5.33 4.38
CA GLU A 114 15.29 6.02 3.10
C GLU A 114 14.69 7.42 3.26
N ILE A 115 13.60 7.54 4.03
CA ILE A 115 12.95 8.84 4.29
C ILE A 115 13.89 9.81 5.02
N LEU A 116 14.69 9.32 5.97
CA LEU A 116 15.64 10.15 6.72
C LEU A 116 16.85 10.56 5.88
N CYS A 117 17.31 9.72 4.96
CA CYS A 117 18.37 10.06 4.02
C CYS A 117 17.97 11.17 3.04
N ASP A 118 16.73 11.14 2.57
CA ASP A 118 16.20 12.14 1.64
C ASP A 118 15.76 13.45 2.34
N MET A 119 15.83 13.50 3.68
CA MET A 119 15.33 14.63 4.46
C MET A 119 16.30 15.81 4.44
N ASN A 120 15.85 16.94 3.88
CA ASN A 120 16.57 18.20 3.99
C ASN A 120 16.19 18.93 5.31
N LEU A 121 17.16 19.03 6.23
CA LEU A 121 16.95 19.71 7.52
C LEU A 121 16.80 21.22 7.39
N ASP A 122 17.40 21.85 6.37
CA ASP A 122 17.32 23.29 6.15
C ASP A 122 15.91 23.70 5.71
N GLU A 123 15.37 22.99 4.72
CA GLU A 123 13.99 23.18 4.24
C GLU A 123 12.97 22.94 5.36
N LEU A 124 13.12 21.83 6.10
CA LEU A 124 12.23 21.52 7.20
C LEU A 124 12.27 22.58 8.31
N LEU A 125 13.42 23.21 8.54
CA LEU A 125 13.57 24.29 9.51
C LEU A 125 12.79 25.52 9.08
N GLU A 126 12.88 25.92 7.81
CA GLU A 126 12.11 27.04 7.24
C GLU A 126 10.60 26.78 7.31
N GLU A 127 10.15 25.59 6.91
CA GLU A 127 8.75 25.17 7.00
C GLU A 127 8.21 25.28 8.43
N LEU A 128 8.98 24.80 9.42
CA LEU A 128 8.59 24.85 10.82
C LEU A 128 8.53 26.29 11.36
N TRP A 129 9.42 27.18 10.92
CA TRP A 129 9.37 28.60 11.27
C TRP A 129 8.12 29.28 10.73
N ILE A 130 7.78 29.01 9.46
CA ILE A 130 6.55 29.52 8.83
C ILE A 130 5.33 28.97 9.58
N GLU A 131 5.30 27.67 9.88
CA GLU A 131 4.19 27.05 10.61
C GLU A 131 3.98 27.70 11.98
N ILE A 132 5.06 27.97 12.72
CA ILE A 132 5.00 28.62 14.06
C ILE A 132 4.45 30.05 13.99
N ARG A 133 4.78 30.79 12.93
CA ARG A 133 4.36 32.20 12.75
C ARG A 133 2.92 32.31 12.24
N THR A 134 2.53 31.45 11.31
CA THR A 134 1.22 31.50 10.64
C THR A 134 0.11 30.83 11.46
N THR A 135 0.44 29.82 12.24
CA THR A 135 -0.56 29.03 12.96
C THR A 135 -1.16 29.77 14.16
N LYS A 136 -2.50 29.92 14.18
CA LYS A 136 -3.25 30.46 15.32
C LYS A 136 -3.43 29.48 16.48
N SER A 137 -3.37 28.16 16.21
CA SER A 137 -3.55 27.11 17.23
C SER A 137 -2.32 26.95 18.13
N GLN A 138 -2.53 27.12 19.45
CA GLN A 138 -1.47 26.98 20.45
C GLN A 138 -0.89 25.57 20.51
N GLN A 139 -1.72 24.53 20.35
CA GLN A 139 -1.25 23.14 20.39
C GLN A 139 -0.33 22.83 19.21
N ARG A 140 -0.71 23.25 18.00
CA ARG A 140 0.06 23.04 16.78
C ARG A 140 1.36 23.84 16.83
N LYS A 141 1.31 25.10 17.30
CA LYS A 141 2.51 25.91 17.57
C LYS A 141 3.46 25.22 18.55
N LYS A 142 2.96 24.71 19.68
CA LYS A 142 3.77 23.98 20.69
C LYS A 142 4.43 22.72 20.11
N LYS A 143 3.73 21.96 19.26
CA LYS A 143 4.29 20.78 18.56
C LYS A 143 5.39 21.20 17.59
N ALA A 144 5.15 22.22 16.76
CA ALA A 144 6.13 22.74 15.82
C ALA A 144 7.39 23.28 16.53
N THR A 145 7.23 24.02 17.63
CA THR A 145 8.38 24.49 18.44
C THR A 145 9.21 23.33 19.00
N LYS A 146 8.58 22.23 19.46
CA LYS A 146 9.32 21.06 19.94
C LYS A 146 10.11 20.38 18.81
N ARG A 147 9.51 20.25 17.62
CA ARG A 147 10.18 19.68 16.43
C ARG A 147 11.35 20.57 16.00
N LEU A 148 11.13 21.88 15.92
CA LEU A 148 12.15 22.86 15.55
C LEU A 148 13.38 22.75 16.46
N LYS A 149 13.19 22.61 17.78
CA LYS A 149 14.30 22.42 18.72
C LYS A 149 15.16 21.19 18.41
N VAL A 150 14.56 20.09 17.97
CA VAL A 150 15.29 18.87 17.63
C VAL A 150 16.01 19.03 16.30
N VAL A 151 15.34 19.59 15.29
CA VAL A 151 15.92 19.84 13.96
C VAL A 151 17.11 20.80 14.06
N ASP A 152 16.95 21.90 14.80
CA ASP A 152 18.01 22.88 15.02
C ASP A 152 19.21 22.26 15.79
N ALA A 153 18.95 21.45 16.81
CA ALA A 153 20.01 20.74 17.52
C ALA A 153 20.75 19.72 16.63
N MET A 154 20.05 18.98 15.77
CA MET A 154 20.68 18.04 14.81
C MET A 154 21.54 18.77 13.80
N ARG A 155 21.02 19.86 13.22
CA ARG A 155 21.74 20.72 12.28
C ARG A 155 23.01 21.30 12.91
N ASN A 156 22.89 21.89 14.10
CA ASN A 156 24.02 22.51 14.80
C ASN A 156 25.09 21.50 15.25
N SER A 157 24.71 20.24 15.48
CA SER A 157 25.65 19.18 15.84
C SER A 157 26.23 18.43 14.63
N ASN A 158 25.85 18.83 13.41
CA ASN A 158 26.25 18.18 12.16
C ASN A 158 25.94 16.67 12.12
N ASN A 159 24.90 16.25 12.87
CA ASN A 159 24.46 14.86 12.92
C ASN A 159 23.43 14.62 11.82
N ARG A 160 23.65 13.58 11.04
CA ARG A 160 22.71 13.16 9.99
C ARG A 160 21.55 12.35 10.61
N PRO A 161 20.27 12.63 10.26
CA PRO A 161 19.12 11.96 10.87
C PRO A 161 19.11 10.44 10.72
N GLU A 162 19.57 9.93 9.58
CA GLU A 162 19.63 8.50 9.26
C GLU A 162 20.58 7.71 10.16
N TRP A 163 21.52 8.36 10.85
CA TRP A 163 22.40 7.69 11.82
C TRP A 163 21.67 7.11 13.03
N MET A 164 20.40 7.51 13.24
CA MET A 164 19.54 6.87 14.23
C MET A 164 19.18 5.42 13.86
N ILE A 165 19.27 5.04 12.58
CA ILE A 165 19.05 3.68 12.11
C ILE A 165 20.40 2.98 11.98
N LEU A 166 20.64 1.98 12.82
CA LEU A 166 21.91 1.26 12.87
C LEU A 166 22.01 0.25 11.71
N THR A 167 22.92 0.49 10.78
CA THR A 167 23.32 -0.47 9.74
C THR A 167 24.42 -1.41 10.23
N GLU A 168 25.32 -0.87 11.07
CA GLU A 168 26.41 -1.60 11.70
C GLU A 168 26.29 -1.50 13.21
N LEU A 169 26.42 -2.64 13.89
CA LEU A 169 26.31 -2.72 15.34
C LEU A 169 27.69 -3.04 15.95
N PRO A 170 28.31 -2.10 16.69
CA PRO A 170 29.60 -2.34 17.32
C PRO A 170 29.48 -3.38 18.43
N VAL A 171 30.52 -4.22 18.56
CA VAL A 171 30.61 -5.24 19.60
C VAL A 171 31.65 -4.82 20.63
N ILE A 172 31.24 -4.75 21.90
CA ILE A 172 32.13 -4.41 23.00
C ILE A 172 33.26 -5.45 23.14
N PRO A 173 34.50 -5.02 23.47
CA PRO A 173 35.64 -5.92 23.69
C PRO A 173 35.34 -7.06 24.67
N PRO A 174 35.90 -8.27 24.46
CA PRO A 174 35.67 -9.44 25.32
C PRO A 174 35.93 -9.21 26.81
N ASP A 175 36.94 -8.41 27.16
CA ASP A 175 37.31 -8.13 28.55
C ASP A 175 36.21 -7.43 29.34
N LEU A 176 35.38 -6.63 28.66
CA LEU A 176 34.23 -5.96 29.27
C LEU A 176 32.99 -6.86 29.37
N ARG A 177 33.04 -8.06 28.77
CA ARG A 177 32.00 -9.10 28.78
C ARG A 177 32.59 -10.49 29.08
N PRO A 178 33.23 -10.67 30.25
CA PRO A 178 34.02 -11.87 30.53
C PRO A 178 33.18 -13.14 30.59
N MET A 179 33.84 -14.25 30.29
CA MET A 179 33.37 -15.61 30.49
C MET A 179 34.37 -16.30 31.44
N VAL A 180 33.91 -16.65 32.63
CA VAL A 180 34.74 -17.21 33.69
C VAL A 180 34.38 -18.67 33.86
N GLN A 181 35.38 -19.54 33.83
CA GLN A 181 35.20 -20.95 34.13
C GLN A 181 35.03 -21.14 35.64
N LEU A 182 34.04 -21.93 36.02
CA LEU A 182 33.77 -22.35 37.40
C LEU A 182 34.19 -23.80 37.59
N ASP A 183 34.34 -24.21 38.85
CA ASP A 183 34.61 -25.59 39.22
C ASP A 183 33.53 -26.54 38.65
N GLY A 184 33.97 -27.71 38.20
CA GLY A 184 33.09 -28.70 37.56
C GLY A 184 32.75 -28.41 36.09
N GLY A 185 33.57 -27.63 35.39
CA GLY A 185 33.46 -27.44 33.93
C GLY A 185 32.32 -26.53 33.48
N ARG A 186 31.67 -25.83 34.43
CA ARG A 186 30.61 -24.85 34.12
C ARG A 186 31.23 -23.50 33.76
N PHE A 187 30.51 -22.69 32.99
CA PHE A 187 30.94 -21.34 32.65
C PHE A 187 29.93 -20.30 33.14
N ALA A 188 30.43 -19.26 33.81
CA ALA A 188 29.69 -18.05 34.11
C ALA A 188 29.94 -17.02 33.00
N THR A 189 28.89 -16.65 32.28
CA THR A 189 28.94 -15.66 31.20
C THR A 189 28.26 -14.37 31.62
N SER A 190 28.81 -13.23 31.15
CA SER A 190 28.08 -11.96 31.18
C SER A 190 26.75 -12.05 30.42
N ASP A 191 25.70 -11.41 30.94
CA ASP A 191 24.37 -11.35 30.30
C ASP A 191 24.44 -10.77 28.88
N LEU A 192 25.39 -9.85 28.62
CA LEU A 192 25.62 -9.28 27.30
C LEU A 192 25.96 -10.34 26.25
N ASN A 193 26.69 -11.40 26.61
CA ASN A 193 27.06 -12.44 25.66
C ASN A 193 25.82 -13.19 25.15
N ASP A 194 24.80 -13.35 25.99
CA ASP A 194 23.52 -13.95 25.58
C ASP A 194 22.72 -13.02 24.64
N LEU A 195 22.74 -11.72 24.90
CA LEU A 195 22.10 -10.70 24.06
C LEU A 195 22.79 -10.59 22.69
N TYR A 196 24.12 -10.46 22.65
CA TYR A 196 24.89 -10.44 21.41
C TYR A 196 24.68 -11.72 20.59
N ARG A 197 24.74 -12.90 21.22
CA ARG A 197 24.53 -14.18 20.54
C ARG A 197 23.15 -14.23 19.88
N ARG A 198 22.12 -13.68 20.53
CA ARG A 198 20.77 -13.60 19.96
C ARG A 198 20.74 -12.72 18.72
N VAL A 199 21.33 -11.52 18.77
CA VAL A 199 21.43 -10.62 17.60
C VAL A 199 22.14 -11.32 16.45
N ILE A 200 23.29 -11.93 16.70
CA ILE A 200 24.08 -12.65 15.69
C ILE A 200 23.27 -13.80 15.07
N ASN A 201 22.60 -14.61 15.90
CA ASN A 201 21.81 -15.73 15.41
C ASN A 201 20.62 -15.28 14.54
N ARG A 202 19.95 -14.19 14.92
CA ARG A 202 18.85 -13.60 14.15
C ARG A 202 19.33 -13.00 12.84
N ASN A 203 20.46 -12.29 12.86
CA ASN A 203 21.06 -11.70 11.66
C ASN A 203 21.50 -12.78 10.67
N ASN A 204 22.20 -13.82 11.15
CA ASN A 204 22.63 -14.94 10.31
C ASN A 204 21.44 -15.72 9.74
N ARG A 205 20.37 -15.88 10.52
CA ARG A 205 19.13 -16.51 10.05
C ARG A 205 18.44 -15.66 8.99
N LEU A 206 18.33 -14.34 9.19
CA LEU A 206 17.78 -13.42 8.20
C LEU A 206 18.57 -13.48 6.89
N LYS A 207 19.90 -13.46 6.96
CA LYS A 207 20.77 -13.60 5.79
C LYS A 207 20.47 -14.88 5.00
N ARG A 208 20.41 -16.04 5.69
CA ARG A 208 20.06 -17.32 5.04
C ARG A 208 18.65 -17.32 4.43
N LEU A 209 17.68 -16.67 5.07
CA LEU A 209 16.32 -16.56 4.54
C LEU A 209 16.26 -15.71 3.28
N LEU A 210 17.08 -14.66 3.19
CA LEU A 210 17.21 -13.84 1.98
C LEU A 210 17.88 -14.63 0.84
N ASP A 211 18.96 -15.35 1.13
CA ASP A 211 19.67 -16.17 0.13
C ASP A 211 18.75 -17.27 -0.46
N LEU A 212 17.89 -17.87 0.39
CA LEU A 212 16.91 -18.87 0.00
C LEU A 212 15.63 -18.29 -0.64
N HIS A 213 15.54 -16.96 -0.81
CA HIS A 213 14.35 -16.28 -1.32
C HIS A 213 13.07 -16.71 -0.59
N ALA A 214 13.15 -16.80 0.74
CA ALA A 214 12.01 -17.18 1.56
C ALA A 214 10.85 -16.19 1.40
N PRO A 215 9.58 -16.61 1.61
CA PRO A 215 8.43 -15.71 1.51
C PRO A 215 8.56 -14.46 2.38
N ASP A 216 8.06 -13.32 1.86
CA ASP A 216 8.12 -12.00 2.50
C ASP A 216 7.63 -12.02 3.95
N VAL A 217 6.58 -12.78 4.26
CA VAL A 217 6.02 -12.88 5.62
C VAL A 217 7.07 -13.40 6.61
N ILE A 218 7.87 -14.39 6.19
CA ILE A 218 8.92 -14.98 7.03
C ILE A 218 10.06 -13.98 7.21
N ILE A 219 10.47 -13.31 6.12
CA ILE A 219 11.52 -12.28 6.16
C ILE A 219 11.11 -11.14 7.08
N ARG A 220 9.87 -10.63 6.97
CA ARG A 220 9.33 -9.56 7.82
C ARG A 220 9.33 -9.95 9.29
N ASN A 221 8.93 -11.18 9.61
CA ASN A 221 8.97 -11.67 10.98
C ASN A 221 10.41 -11.75 11.49
N GLU A 222 11.37 -12.23 10.68
CA GLU A 222 12.77 -12.29 11.10
C GLU A 222 13.39 -10.89 11.26
N LYS A 223 13.08 -9.93 10.37
CA LYS A 223 13.45 -8.51 10.53
C LYS A 223 12.90 -7.95 11.85
N ARG A 224 11.64 -8.23 12.19
CA ARG A 224 11.05 -7.87 13.50
C ARG A 224 11.81 -8.52 14.66
N MET A 225 12.10 -9.82 14.59
CA MET A 225 12.83 -10.52 15.65
C MET A 225 14.27 -10.02 15.83
N LEU A 226 14.92 -9.61 14.75
CA LEU A 226 16.24 -8.98 14.79
C LEU A 226 16.18 -7.61 15.46
N GLN A 227 15.22 -6.76 15.07
CA GLN A 227 14.99 -5.47 15.72
C GLN A 227 14.81 -5.66 17.24
N GLU A 228 13.97 -6.59 17.64
CA GLU A 228 13.74 -6.90 19.05
C GLU A 228 14.99 -7.38 19.79
N ALA A 229 15.87 -8.12 19.12
CA ALA A 229 17.11 -8.58 19.71
C ALA A 229 18.09 -7.41 19.92
N VAL A 230 18.14 -6.46 18.98
CA VAL A 230 18.96 -5.24 19.09
C VAL A 230 18.40 -4.31 20.17
N ASP A 231 17.08 -4.12 20.23
CA ASP A 231 16.43 -3.33 21.27
C ASP A 231 16.78 -3.87 22.66
N SER A 232 16.66 -5.17 22.87
CA SER A 232 17.03 -5.80 24.14
C SER A 232 18.51 -5.74 24.48
N LEU A 233 19.40 -5.67 23.48
CA LEU A 233 20.82 -5.47 23.72
C LEU A 233 21.10 -4.06 24.24
N ILE A 234 20.46 -3.05 23.63
CA ILE A 234 20.66 -1.62 23.96
C ILE A 234 19.98 -1.27 25.27
N ASP A 235 18.67 -1.53 25.40
CA ASP A 235 17.87 -1.26 26.60
C ASP A 235 16.77 -2.33 26.76
N ASN A 236 17.05 -3.34 27.58
CA ASN A 236 16.11 -4.46 27.80
C ASN A 236 14.92 -4.05 28.68
N ALA A 237 15.05 -3.00 29.50
CA ALA A 237 14.06 -2.58 30.48
C ALA A 237 12.92 -1.77 29.86
N GLN A 238 13.17 -1.12 28.72
CA GLN A 238 12.16 -0.30 28.04
C GLN A 238 11.02 -1.13 27.44
N ARG A 239 11.18 -2.44 27.32
CA ARG A 239 10.19 -3.34 26.72
C ARG A 239 9.30 -3.99 27.78
N GLY A 240 7.98 -4.00 27.56
CA GLY A 240 6.99 -4.54 28.51
C GLY A 240 7.14 -6.03 28.88
N LYS A 241 7.90 -6.82 28.11
CA LYS A 241 8.36 -8.17 28.48
C LYS A 241 9.86 -8.26 28.28
N ALA A 242 10.62 -7.91 29.32
CA ALA A 242 12.07 -8.00 29.31
C ALA A 242 12.54 -9.44 29.06
N LEU A 243 13.64 -9.59 28.34
CA LEU A 243 14.22 -10.90 28.11
C LEU A 243 14.81 -11.46 29.39
N SER A 244 14.41 -12.69 29.70
CA SER A 244 14.76 -13.37 30.94
C SER A 244 15.51 -14.67 30.64
N ARG A 245 16.51 -15.00 31.48
CA ARG A 245 17.18 -16.31 31.46
C ARG A 245 16.28 -17.34 32.17
N ARG A 246 16.59 -18.64 32.01
CA ARG A 246 16.02 -19.71 32.86
C ARG A 246 16.13 -19.28 34.34
N GLY A 247 14.99 -19.05 34.99
CA GLY A 247 14.93 -18.55 36.37
C GLY A 247 14.32 -17.16 36.59
N ARG A 248 13.54 -16.60 35.64
CA ARG A 248 12.83 -15.31 35.74
C ARG A 248 13.71 -14.07 35.97
N ARG A 249 15.04 -14.21 36.04
CA ARG A 249 15.98 -13.08 36.10
C ARG A 249 16.16 -12.46 34.72
N GLU A 250 15.83 -11.17 34.62
CA GLU A 250 16.05 -10.37 33.43
C GLU A 250 17.55 -10.20 33.13
N LEU A 251 17.88 -10.24 31.85
CA LEU A 251 19.23 -10.02 31.34
C LEU A 251 19.56 -8.52 31.40
N LYS A 252 20.76 -8.19 31.84
CA LYS A 252 21.23 -6.79 31.86
C LYS A 252 21.71 -6.35 30.47
N SER A 253 21.16 -5.23 30.00
CA SER A 253 21.51 -4.57 28.74
C SER A 253 22.71 -3.63 28.87
N LEU A 254 23.13 -3.05 27.74
CA LEU A 254 24.17 -2.01 27.69
C LEU A 254 23.78 -0.79 28.55
N SER A 255 22.52 -0.35 28.46
CA SER A 255 22.01 0.76 29.25
C SER A 255 22.04 0.47 30.76
N ASP A 256 21.75 -0.76 31.17
CA ASP A 256 21.79 -1.19 32.58
C ASP A 256 23.22 -1.21 33.14
N MET A 257 24.23 -1.36 32.28
CA MET A 257 25.62 -1.26 32.72
C MET A 257 26.01 0.17 33.07
N LEU A 258 25.34 1.17 32.51
CA LEU A 258 25.60 2.58 32.80
C LEU A 258 24.72 3.10 33.93
N LYS A 259 23.44 2.72 33.93
CA LYS A 259 22.41 3.24 34.85
C LYS A 259 22.38 2.51 36.20
N GLY A 260 21.77 3.15 37.20
CA GLY A 260 21.47 2.55 38.51
C GLY A 260 22.67 2.46 39.48
N LYS A 261 22.39 2.01 40.72
CA LYS A 261 23.41 1.92 41.80
C LYS A 261 24.58 0.99 41.46
N LYS A 262 24.31 -0.08 40.71
CA LYS A 262 25.31 -1.06 40.27
C LYS A 262 25.98 -0.69 38.93
N GLY A 263 25.57 0.41 38.30
CA GLY A 263 26.12 0.87 37.02
C GLY A 263 27.53 1.45 37.16
N ARG A 264 28.23 1.56 36.03
CA ARG A 264 29.62 2.01 35.94
C ARG A 264 29.81 3.40 36.53
N PHE A 265 28.93 4.37 36.26
CA PHE A 265 29.06 5.73 36.79
C PHE A 265 29.12 5.74 38.32
N ARG A 266 28.20 5.05 38.99
CA ARG A 266 28.10 5.10 40.46
C ARG A 266 29.13 4.22 41.16
N ARG A 267 29.40 3.03 40.63
CA ARG A 267 30.25 2.04 41.30
C ARG A 267 31.71 2.09 40.88
N ASN A 268 32.00 2.58 39.68
CA ASN A 268 33.36 2.55 39.14
C ASN A 268 33.95 3.94 38.95
N LEU A 269 33.13 4.99 38.75
CA LEU A 269 33.65 6.35 38.57
C LEU A 269 33.57 7.19 39.85
N LEU A 270 32.45 7.14 40.59
CA LEU A 270 32.27 7.98 41.79
C LEU A 270 32.91 7.43 43.08
N GLY A 271 32.97 6.11 43.24
CA GLY A 271 33.55 5.49 44.44
C GLY A 271 34.33 4.24 44.06
N LYS A 272 35.64 4.23 44.31
CA LYS A 272 36.51 3.08 44.03
C LYS A 272 37.04 2.50 45.33
N ARG A 273 37.41 1.23 45.28
CA ARG A 273 38.25 0.64 46.33
C ARG A 273 39.63 1.27 46.22
N VAL A 274 40.20 1.62 47.38
CA VAL A 274 41.52 2.22 47.48
C VAL A 274 42.44 1.27 48.23
N ASP A 275 43.67 1.16 47.74
CA ASP A 275 44.73 0.42 48.43
C ASP A 275 45.10 1.14 49.73
N TYR A 276 45.81 0.45 50.64
CA TYR A 276 46.23 0.98 51.95
C TYR A 276 45.08 1.49 52.83
N SER A 277 43.95 0.77 52.83
CA SER A 277 42.79 1.08 53.68
C SER A 277 42.36 -0.11 54.53
N GLY A 278 41.79 0.16 55.70
CA GLY A 278 41.23 -0.84 56.62
C GLY A 278 40.06 -0.26 57.41
N ARG A 279 39.12 -1.12 57.81
CA ARG A 279 37.98 -0.79 58.67
C ARG A 279 37.69 -1.97 59.59
#